data_AF-A0ABD0N651-F1
#
_entry.id   AF-A0ABD0N651-F1
#
_cell.length_a   1.000
_cell.length_b   1.000
_cell.length_c   1.000
_cell.angle_alpha   90.00
_cell.angle_beta   90.00
_cell.angle_gamma   90.00
#
_symmetry.space_group_name_H-M   'P 1'
#
loop_
_entity.id
_entity.type
_entity.pdbx_description
1 polymer ?
#
loop_
_entity_poly.entity_id
_entity_poly.type
_entity_poly.pdbx_seq_one_letter_code
_entity_poly.pdbx_strand_id
1 'polypeptide(L)' 'YKGTNFVAYLPQNTTGTKILRLLEKAFEHKLLFTVAANSNGEYCVMPADVPLKTVDSGGPE' A
#
# COMPACT_ATOMS: atom_id res chain seq x y z
N TYR A 1 12.41 12.48 -5.80
CA TYR A 1 11.09 11.98 -5.38
C TYR A 1 10.88 12.38 -3.92
N LYS A 2 9.67 12.80 -3.55
CA LYS A 2 9.34 13.10 -2.14
C LYS A 2 9.07 11.79 -1.40
N GLY A 3 9.63 11.61 -0.22
CA GLY A 3 9.30 10.47 0.64
C GLY A 3 7.85 10.55 1.11
N THR A 4 7.15 9.42 1.13
CA THR A 4 5.74 9.34 1.54
C THR A 4 5.58 8.33 2.67
N ASN A 5 4.66 8.61 3.59
CA ASN A 5 4.23 7.67 4.61
C ASN A 5 2.86 7.10 4.19
N PHE A 6 2.74 5.77 4.16
CA PHE A 6 1.48 5.06 3.89
C PHE A 6 1.09 4.23 5.11
N VAL A 7 -0.19 4.31 5.48
CA VAL A 7 -0.80 3.46 6.52
C VAL A 7 -1.89 2.64 5.86
N ALA A 8 -1.90 1.34 6.13
CA ALA A 8 -2.91 0.41 5.63
C ALA A 8 -3.49 -0.42 6.78
N TYR A 9 -4.80 -0.71 6.70
CA TYR A 9 -5.52 -1.41 7.74
C TYR A 9 -5.88 -2.84 7.32
N LEU A 10 -5.62 -3.79 8.21
CA LEU A 10 -6.03 -5.19 8.07
C LEU A 10 -6.78 -5.62 9.33
N PRO A 11 -7.85 -6.43 9.20
CA PRO A 11 -8.54 -6.96 10.37
C PRO A 11 -7.63 -7.94 11.12
N GLN A 12 -7.63 -7.86 12.44
CA GLN A 12 -6.85 -8.76 13.29
C GLN A 12 -7.52 -10.14 13.39
N ASN A 13 -7.37 -10.93 12.34
CA ASN A 13 -7.82 -12.32 12.27
C ASN A 13 -6.81 -13.20 11.52
N THR A 14 -7.09 -14.50 11.41
CA THR A 14 -6.19 -15.47 10.77
C THR A 14 -5.92 -15.12 9.31
N THR A 15 -6.91 -14.60 8.59
CA THR A 15 -6.77 -14.15 7.20
C THR A 15 -5.95 -12.87 7.10
N GLY A 16 -6.23 -11.86 7.92
CA GLY A 16 -5.47 -10.61 7.96
C GLY A 16 -4.01 -10.83 8.32
N THR A 17 -3.72 -11.75 9.24
CA THR A 17 -2.33 -12.13 9.60
C THR A 17 -1.61 -12.79 8.42
N LYS A 18 -2.30 -13.65 7.63
CA LYS A 18 -1.73 -14.24 6.41
C LYS A 18 -1.45 -13.17 5.36
N ILE A 19 -2.37 -12.24 5.17
CA ILE A 19 -2.22 -11.12 4.23
C ILE A 19 -1.05 -10.24 4.63
N LEU A 20 -0.90 -9.91 5.92
CA LEU A 20 0.23 -9.14 6.43
C LEU A 20 1.58 -9.77 6.05
N ARG A 21 1.73 -11.08 6.24
CA ARG A 21 2.96 -11.81 5.85
C ARG A 21 3.24 -11.76 4.35
N LEU A 22 2.19 -11.74 3.51
CA LEU A 22 2.35 -11.60 2.07
C LEU A 22 2.75 -10.17 1.70
N LEU A 23 2.19 -9.16 2.36
CA LEU A 23 2.58 -7.76 2.17
C LEU A 23 4.03 -7.53 2.61
N GLU A 24 4.46 -8.09 3.73
CA GLU A 24 5.86 -8.04 4.18
C GLU A 24 6.81 -8.59 3.10
N LYS A 25 6.51 -9.78 2.55
CA LYS A 25 7.29 -10.35 1.44
C LYS A 25 7.24 -9.47 0.18
N ALA A 26 6.06 -8.96 -0.18
CA ALA A 26 5.94 -8.06 -1.32
C ALA A 26 6.75 -6.76 -1.12
N PHE A 27 6.85 -6.26 0.11
CA PHE A 27 7.67 -5.11 0.46
C PHE A 27 9.16 -5.41 0.27
N GLU A 28 9.63 -6.54 0.83
CA GLU A 28 11.02 -7.01 0.68
C GLU A 28 11.41 -7.19 -0.80
N HIS A 29 10.48 -7.71 -1.61
CA HIS A 29 10.68 -7.90 -3.04
C HIS A 29 10.43 -6.64 -3.89
N LYS A 30 10.18 -5.47 -3.27
CA LYS A 30 9.93 -4.18 -3.95
C LYS A 30 8.71 -4.18 -4.88
N LEU A 31 7.70 -4.98 -4.54
CA LEU A 31 6.44 -5.12 -5.31
C LEU A 31 5.31 -4.24 -4.77
N LEU A 32 5.43 -3.70 -3.55
CA LEU A 32 4.36 -2.88 -2.96
C LEU A 32 4.30 -1.45 -3.48
N PHE A 33 5.45 -0.88 -3.82
CA PHE A 33 5.54 0.53 -4.17
C PHE A 33 6.33 0.73 -5.46
N THR A 34 5.89 1.70 -6.24
CA THR A 34 6.59 2.18 -7.42
C THR A 34 6.77 3.69 -7.35
N VAL A 35 7.64 4.25 -8.19
CA VAL A 35 7.78 5.69 -8.36
C VAL A 35 7.08 6.07 -9.66
N ALA A 36 6.01 6.85 -9.54
CA ALA A 36 5.22 7.30 -10.68
C ALA A 36 5.01 8.82 -10.61
N ALA A 37 4.77 9.43 -11.78
CA ALA A 37 4.39 10.83 -11.85
C ALA A 37 2.93 10.98 -11.37
N ASN A 38 2.70 11.88 -10.42
CA ASN A 38 1.35 12.25 -9.99
C ASN A 38 0.66 13.12 -11.06
N SER A 39 -0.61 13.48 -10.83
CA SER A 39 -1.39 14.34 -11.73
C SER A 39 -0.77 15.72 -11.98
N ASN A 40 0.18 16.14 -11.15
CA ASN A 40 0.93 17.39 -11.26
C ASN A 40 2.30 17.21 -11.97
N GLY A 41 2.61 16.00 -12.45
CA GLY A 41 3.89 15.68 -13.09
C GLY A 41 5.06 15.46 -12.13
N GLU A 42 4.81 15.43 -10.81
CA GLU A 42 5.86 15.20 -9.82
C GLU A 42 6.03 13.70 -9.53
N TYR A 43 7.27 13.24 -9.47
CA TYR A 43 7.57 11.84 -9.15
C TYR A 43 7.42 11.58 -7.65
N CYS A 44 6.44 10.75 -7.30
CA CYS A 44 6.12 10.35 -5.94
C CYS A 44 6.11 8.82 -5.80
N VAL A 45 6.34 8.35 -4.58
CA VAL A 45 6.15 6.93 -4.24
C VAL A 45 4.65 6.67 -4.16
N MET A 46 4.17 5.71 -4.95
CA MET A 46 2.76 5.30 -5.02
C MET A 46 2.65 3.78 -4.84
N PRO A 47 1.52 3.27 -4.32
CA PRO A 47 1.23 1.84 -4.35
C PRO A 47 1.31 1.32 -5.79
N ALA A 48 1.90 0.15 -5.98
CA ALA A 48 1.93 -0.53 -7.27
C ALA A 48 0.60 -1.30 -7.48
N ASP A 49 0.67 -2.55 -7.93
CA ASP A 49 -0.52 -3.35 -8.27
C ASP A 49 -1.28 -3.92 -7.06
N VAL A 50 -0.76 -3.76 -5.84
CA VAL A 50 -1.41 -4.27 -4.63
C VAL A 50 -2.26 -3.18 -3.99
N PRO A 51 -3.60 -3.27 -4.05
CA PRO A 51 -4.46 -2.27 -3.44
C PRO A 51 -4.37 -2.34 -1.92
N LEU A 52 -4.09 -1.19 -1.29
CA LEU A 52 -4.03 -1.04 0.17
C LEU A 52 -5.28 -0.31 0.66
N LYS A 53 -5.89 -0.81 1.75
CA LYS A 53 -6.97 -0.09 2.45
C LYS A 53 -6.36 1.00 3.32
N THR A 54 -6.34 2.22 2.82
CA THR A 54 -5.79 3.41 3.51
C THR A 54 -6.80 4.13 4.41
N VAL A 55 -8.08 3.75 4.33
CA VAL A 55 -9.16 4.28 5.15
C VAL A 55 -9.71 3.14 6.03
N ASP A 56 -9.91 3.43 7.31
CA ASP A 56 -10.39 2.50 8.33
C ASP A 56 -11.93 2.41 8.40
N SER A 57 -12.64 3.34 7.75
CA SER A 57 -14.09 3.46 7.71
C SER A 57 -14.59 3.84 6.31
N GLY A 58 -15.88 3.65 6.01
CA GLY A 58 -16.51 4.09 4.75
C GLY A 58 -16.69 3.03 3.65
N GLY A 59 -15.97 1.91 3.68
CA GLY A 59 -16.05 0.89 2.62
C GLY A 59 -15.45 1.37 1.28
N PRO A 60 -15.50 0.56 0.21
CA PRO A 60 -15.10 1.02 -1.12
C PRO A 60 -16.21 1.93 -1.69
N GLU A 61 -15.89 3.20 -1.96
CA GLU A 61 -16.70 4.06 -2.84
C GLU A 61 -16.55 3.66 -4.31
#